data_AF-A0A7V0V3A9-F1
#
_entry.id   AF-A0A7V0V3A9-F1
#
_cell.length_a   1.000
_cell.length_b   1.000
_cell.length_c   1.000
_cell.angle_alpha   90.00
_cell.angle_beta   90.00
_cell.angle_gamma   90.00
#
_symmetry.space_group_name_H-M   'P 1'
#
loop_
_entity.id
_entity.type
_entity.pdbx_description
1 polymer ?
#
loop_
_entity_poly.entity_id
_entity_poly.type
_entity_poly.pdbx_seq_one_letter_code
_entity_poly.pdbx_strand_id
1 'polypeptide(L)'
;MLLIALPFVLFWRVWWPDAREQRVFVHGDYVEQHYPMRSFVARELRGGRLPLWDPYTYGGESVAAESLFELYYPPGLWQTLFPRLPFLALEIEAIAHLSLAGVFTFLFVRRLTGSDGAGLVAGMAFELGGFLTSY
;
A
#
# COMPACT_ATOMS: atom_id res chain seq x y z
N MET A 1 -15.71 -7.19 8.77
CA MET A 1 -14.76 -6.96 9.87
C MET A 1 -13.61 -7.95 9.83
N LEU A 2 -13.86 -9.26 9.74
CA LEU A 2 -12.80 -10.28 9.68
C LEU A 2 -11.75 -10.00 8.57
N LEU A 3 -12.18 -9.86 7.32
CA LEU A 3 -11.29 -9.59 6.16
C LEU A 3 -10.48 -8.29 6.29
N ILE A 4 -11.01 -7.31 7.01
CA ILE A 4 -10.28 -6.05 7.25
C ILE A 4 -9.23 -6.25 8.33
N ALA A 5 -9.57 -6.96 9.41
CA ALA A 5 -8.65 -7.15 10.53
C ALA A 5 -7.55 -8.16 10.22
N LEU A 6 -7.82 -9.14 9.35
CA LEU A 6 -6.95 -10.31 9.17
C LEU A 6 -5.55 -9.95 8.63
N PRO A 7 -5.40 -9.13 7.56
CA PRO A 7 -4.08 -8.67 7.14
C PRO A 7 -3.37 -7.89 8.24
N PHE A 8 -4.09 -7.04 8.98
CA PHE A 8 -3.47 -6.29 10.05
C PHE A 8 -2.98 -7.22 11.18
N VAL A 9 -3.77 -8.21 11.57
CA VAL A 9 -3.32 -9.18 12.59
C VAL A 9 -2.12 -9.98 12.10
N LEU A 10 -2.06 -10.34 10.82
CA LEU A 10 -0.91 -11.07 10.25
C LEU A 10 0.37 -10.23 10.27
N PHE A 11 0.27 -8.97 9.87
CA PHE A 11 1.39 -8.03 9.79
C PHE A 11 1.59 -7.21 11.07
N TRP A 12 1.11 -7.68 12.23
CA TRP A 12 1.15 -6.96 13.51
C TRP A 12 2.54 -6.43 13.91
N ARG A 13 3.61 -7.11 13.47
CA ARG A 13 5.00 -6.74 13.74
C ARG A 13 5.44 -5.46 13.04
N VAL A 14 4.67 -4.94 12.08
CA VAL A 14 4.99 -3.71 11.33
C VAL A 14 4.83 -2.46 12.21
N TRP A 15 3.78 -2.40 13.04
CA TRP A 15 3.52 -1.27 13.95
C TRP A 15 3.75 -1.61 15.43
N TRP A 16 4.35 -2.76 15.73
CA TRP A 16 4.60 -3.12 17.12
C TRP A 16 5.57 -2.13 17.77
N PRO A 17 5.24 -1.60 18.97
CA PRO A 17 6.02 -0.52 19.58
C PRO A 17 7.41 -0.95 20.07
N ASP A 18 7.65 -2.25 20.30
CA ASP A 18 8.99 -2.73 20.63
C ASP A 18 9.84 -2.83 19.35
N ALA A 19 10.81 -1.92 19.23
CA ALA A 19 11.75 -1.86 18.12
C ALA A 19 12.55 -3.16 17.90
N ARG A 20 12.69 -4.02 18.92
CA ARG A 20 13.37 -5.32 18.79
C ARG A 20 12.54 -6.34 18.02
N GLU A 21 11.23 -6.23 18.09
CA GLU A 21 10.30 -7.14 17.44
C GLU A 21 9.74 -6.59 16.14
N GLN A 22 9.88 -5.28 15.93
CA GLN A 22 9.42 -4.58 14.74
C GLN A 22 10.05 -5.19 13.48
N ARG A 23 9.20 -5.56 12.53
CA ARG A 23 9.61 -6.04 11.21
C ARG A 23 9.17 -5.02 10.20
N VAL A 24 10.10 -4.63 9.34
CA VAL A 24 9.84 -3.80 8.18
C VAL A 24 9.76 -4.73 6.98
N PHE A 25 9.05 -4.33 5.93
CA PHE A 25 9.12 -5.02 4.64
C PHE A 25 10.58 -5.23 4.22
N VAL A 26 10.84 -6.37 3.59
CA VAL A 26 12.19 -6.76 3.18
C VAL A 26 12.78 -5.66 2.30
N HIS A 27 14.06 -5.35 2.54
CA HIS A 27 14.77 -4.36 1.74
C HIS A 27 14.80 -4.80 0.26
N GLY A 28 14.35 -3.91 -0.63
CA GLY A 28 14.19 -4.15 -2.05
C GLY A 28 13.52 -2.95 -2.70
N ASP A 29 12.87 -3.13 -3.86
CA ASP A 29 12.30 -2.05 -4.67
C ASP A 29 11.31 -1.16 -3.90
N TYR A 30 10.60 -1.72 -2.91
CA TYR A 30 9.69 -0.94 -2.07
C TYR A 30 10.41 0.13 -1.24
N VAL A 31 11.61 -0.21 -0.75
CA VAL A 31 12.47 0.71 0.01
C VAL A 31 13.28 1.60 -0.94
N GLU A 32 13.83 1.02 -2.01
CA GLU A 32 14.79 1.69 -2.88
C GLU A 32 14.15 2.60 -3.93
N GLN A 33 12.91 2.30 -4.35
CA GLN A 33 12.26 2.99 -5.46
C GLN A 33 10.92 3.60 -5.04
N HIS A 34 9.97 2.81 -4.54
CA HIS A 34 8.66 3.32 -4.16
C HIS A 34 8.77 4.41 -3.08
N TYR A 35 9.48 4.14 -1.99
CA TYR A 35 9.59 5.10 -0.89
C TYR A 35 10.17 6.48 -1.29
N PRO A 36 11.30 6.60 -2.00
CA PRO A 36 11.80 7.90 -2.43
C PRO A 36 10.87 8.60 -3.44
N MET A 37 10.29 7.87 -4.40
CA MET A 37 9.36 8.44 -5.39
C MET A 37 8.08 8.97 -4.72
N ARG A 38 7.49 8.19 -3.81
CA ARG A 38 6.30 8.60 -3.04
C ARG A 38 6.62 9.76 -2.08
N SER A 39 7.81 9.77 -1.49
CA SER A 39 8.28 10.89 -0.66
C SER A 39 8.43 12.19 -1.45
N PHE A 40 8.94 12.10 -2.68
CA PHE A 40 9.06 13.25 -3.60
C PHE A 40 7.67 13.80 -3.93
N VAL A 41 6.73 12.96 -4.38
CA VAL A 41 5.35 13.39 -4.69
C VAL A 41 4.67 14.02 -3.48
N ALA A 42 4.72 13.37 -2.32
CA ALA A 42 4.09 13.86 -1.10
C ALA A 42 4.62 15.24 -0.67
N ARG A 43 5.93 15.46 -0.82
CA ARG A 43 6.59 16.75 -0.53
C ARG A 43 6.15 17.85 -1.48
N GLU A 44 6.13 17.57 -2.78
CA GLU A 44 5.77 18.55 -3.81
C GLU A 44 4.30 18.94 -3.72
N LEU A 45 3.39 17.96 -3.59
CA LEU A 45 1.96 18.19 -3.42
C LEU A 45 1.65 18.99 -2.15
N ARG A 46 2.31 18.70 -1.01
CA ARG A 46 2.18 19.52 0.21
C ARG A 46 2.62 20.96 -0.02
N GLY A 47 3.65 21.15 -0.86
CA GLY A 47 4.14 22.47 -1.27
C GLY A 47 3.22 23.18 -2.27
N GLY A 48 2.06 22.63 -2.62
CA GLY A 48 1.13 23.18 -3.60
C GLY A 48 1.62 23.06 -5.04
N ARG A 49 2.61 22.22 -5.31
CA ARG A 49 3.17 21.99 -6.65
C ARG A 49 2.71 20.65 -7.17
N LEU A 50 2.32 20.62 -8.43
CA LEU A 50 2.07 19.36 -9.15
C LEU A 50 3.38 18.91 -9.79
N PRO A 51 4.07 17.88 -9.27
CA PRO A 51 5.37 17.47 -9.78
C PRO A 51 5.18 16.66 -11.07
N LEU A 52 5.41 17.27 -12.23
CA LEU A 52 5.35 16.55 -13.50
C LEU A 52 6.71 15.99 -13.95
N TRP A 53 7.80 16.48 -13.35
CA TRP A 53 9.17 16.10 -13.67
C TRP A 53 9.97 15.86 -12.38
N ASP A 54 10.62 14.72 -12.31
CA ASP A 54 11.58 14.40 -11.26
C ASP A 54 12.99 14.66 -11.81
N PRO A 55 13.77 15.61 -11.26
CA PRO A 55 15.14 15.87 -11.71
C PRO A 55 16.17 14.92 -11.10
N TYR A 56 15.79 14.08 -10.12
CA TYR A 56 16.74 13.29 -9.32
C TYR A 56 17.08 11.94 -9.95
N THR A 57 16.17 11.35 -10.71
CA THR A 57 16.34 10.01 -11.29
C THR A 57 16.95 10.08 -12.68
N TYR A 58 18.14 9.49 -12.87
CA TYR A 58 18.87 9.39 -14.15
C TYR A 58 19.01 10.68 -14.98
N GLY A 59 19.08 11.84 -14.33
CA GLY A 59 19.13 13.14 -15.03
C GLY A 59 17.76 13.71 -15.43
N GLY A 60 16.72 12.94 -15.17
CA GLY A 60 15.34 13.37 -15.01
C GLY A 60 14.35 12.44 -15.68
N GLU A 61 13.16 12.30 -15.08
CA GLU A 61 12.09 11.47 -15.61
C GLU A 61 10.70 12.10 -15.43
N SER A 62 9.75 11.61 -16.21
CA SER A 62 8.36 12.06 -16.16
C SER A 62 7.60 11.35 -15.02
N VAL A 63 7.25 12.12 -13.99
CA VAL A 63 6.49 11.65 -12.82
C VAL A 63 5.09 11.19 -13.22
N ALA A 64 4.50 11.87 -14.20
CA ALA A 64 3.15 11.56 -14.67
C ALA A 64 3.10 10.30 -15.56
N ALA A 65 4.23 9.90 -16.15
CA ALA A 65 4.31 8.71 -17.00
C ALA A 65 4.78 7.46 -16.25
N GLU A 66 5.31 7.64 -15.04
CA GLU A 66 5.81 6.54 -14.23
C GLU A 66 4.83 6.23 -13.09
N SER A 67 4.30 5.01 -13.13
CA SER A 67 3.30 4.50 -12.18
C SER A 67 3.80 4.48 -10.74
N LEU A 68 5.09 4.29 -10.52
CA LEU A 68 5.69 4.15 -9.19
C LEU A 68 5.65 5.44 -8.37
N PHE A 69 5.51 6.60 -9.01
CA PHE A 69 5.28 7.86 -8.31
C PHE A 69 3.85 7.98 -7.78
N GLU A 70 2.89 7.28 -8.39
CA GLU A 70 1.49 7.27 -7.97
C GLU A 70 0.87 8.69 -7.89
N LEU A 71 1.32 9.62 -8.75
CA LEU A 71 0.90 11.02 -8.74
C LEU A 71 -0.63 11.20 -8.80
N TYR A 72 -1.27 10.36 -9.62
CA TYR A 72 -2.71 10.38 -9.84
C TYR A 72 -3.45 9.33 -9.01
N TYR A 73 -2.88 8.87 -7.90
CA TYR A 73 -3.47 7.85 -7.04
C TYR A 73 -4.15 8.46 -5.81
N PRO A 74 -5.50 8.63 -5.79
CA PRO A 74 -6.18 9.27 -4.67
C PRO A 74 -5.95 8.60 -3.30
N PRO A 75 -5.91 7.25 -3.19
CA PRO A 75 -5.59 6.58 -1.94
C PRO A 75 -4.18 6.87 -1.44
N GLY A 76 -3.30 7.43 -2.27
CA GLY A 76 -1.98 7.87 -1.86
C GLY A 76 -1.92 9.29 -1.28
N LEU A 77 -2.99 10.09 -1.41
CA LEU A 77 -2.96 11.52 -1.04
C LEU A 77 -2.78 11.78 0.46
N TRP A 78 -3.21 10.86 1.33
CA TRP A 78 -3.02 10.99 2.78
C TRP A 78 -1.54 11.05 3.19
N GLN A 79 -0.62 10.57 2.34
CA GLN A 79 0.82 10.67 2.57
C GLN A 79 1.30 12.14 2.60
N THR A 80 0.56 13.05 1.96
CA THR A 80 0.84 14.49 2.02
C THR A 80 0.68 15.08 3.43
N LEU A 81 0.03 14.38 4.36
CA LEU A 81 -0.14 14.82 5.74
C LEU A 81 1.17 14.81 6.55
N PHE A 82 2.21 14.09 6.12
CA PHE A 82 3.43 13.87 6.92
C PHE A 82 4.63 14.74 6.48
N PRO A 83 5.07 15.75 7.28
CA PRO A 83 6.22 16.61 6.96
C PRO A 83 7.43 15.86 6.37
N ARG A 84 7.73 14.71 6.96
CA ARG A 84 8.59 13.67 6.40
C ARG A 84 7.78 12.38 6.37
N LEU A 85 7.59 11.80 5.19
CA LEU A 85 6.81 10.57 5.01
C LEU A 85 7.49 9.43 5.77
N PRO A 86 6.86 8.81 6.78
CA PRO A 86 7.41 7.61 7.40
C PRO A 86 7.24 6.42 6.47
N PHE A 87 8.22 5.51 6.43
CA PHE A 87 8.11 4.27 5.64
C PHE A 87 6.89 3.44 6.06
N LEU A 88 6.57 3.44 7.36
CA LEU A 88 5.37 2.82 7.91
C LEU A 88 4.07 3.25 7.20
N ALA A 89 4.01 4.47 6.65
CA ALA A 89 2.83 4.90 5.91
C ALA A 89 2.59 4.03 4.67
N LEU A 90 3.65 3.74 3.91
CA LEU A 90 3.58 2.86 2.74
C LEU A 90 3.23 1.43 3.16
N GLU A 91 3.82 0.93 4.24
CA GLU A 91 3.51 -0.42 4.76
C GLU A 91 2.03 -0.55 5.15
N ILE A 92 1.46 0.46 5.82
CA ILE A 92 0.04 0.50 6.16
C ILE A 92 -0.81 0.55 4.89
N GLU A 93 -0.40 1.32 3.88
CA GLU A 93 -1.08 1.37 2.60
C GLU A 93 -1.12 0.01 1.93
N ALA A 94 0.02 -0.69 1.85
CA ALA A 94 0.09 -2.04 1.28
C ALA A 94 -0.82 -3.04 2.01
N ILE A 95 -0.84 -3.01 3.36
CA ILE A 95 -1.69 -3.91 4.16
C ILE A 95 -3.17 -3.56 4.02
N ALA A 96 -3.50 -2.27 3.86
CA ALA A 96 -4.85 -1.83 3.56
C ALA A 96 -5.32 -2.34 2.19
N HIS A 97 -4.43 -2.42 1.19
CA HIS A 97 -4.75 -3.01 -0.12
C HIS A 97 -5.09 -4.50 -0.03
N LEU A 98 -4.41 -5.26 0.82
CA LEU A 98 -4.77 -6.67 1.08
C LEU A 98 -6.20 -6.75 1.64
N SER A 99 -6.54 -5.88 2.59
CA SER A 99 -7.89 -5.82 3.17
C SER A 99 -8.95 -5.48 2.10
N LEU A 100 -8.64 -4.55 1.19
CA LEU A 100 -9.52 -4.21 0.08
C LEU A 100 -9.67 -5.40 -0.89
N ALA A 101 -8.58 -6.10 -1.19
CA ALA A 101 -8.58 -7.28 -2.04
C ALA A 101 -9.53 -8.36 -1.49
N GLY A 102 -9.47 -8.65 -0.19
CA GLY A 102 -10.37 -9.60 0.46
C GLY A 102 -11.82 -9.15 0.48
N VAL A 103 -12.07 -7.89 0.85
CA VAL A 103 -13.44 -7.31 0.89
C VAL A 103 -14.09 -7.33 -0.48
N PHE A 104 -13.39 -6.88 -1.53
CA PHE A 104 -13.97 -6.85 -2.87
C PHE A 104 -14.17 -8.26 -3.45
N THR A 105 -13.27 -9.20 -3.15
CA THR A 105 -13.44 -10.60 -3.51
C THR A 105 -14.65 -11.22 -2.81
N PHE A 106 -14.84 -10.94 -1.52
CA PHE A 106 -16.03 -11.35 -0.78
C PHE A 106 -17.31 -10.81 -1.43
N LEU A 107 -17.35 -9.51 -1.72
CA LEU A 107 -18.53 -8.87 -2.33
C LEU A 107 -18.83 -9.47 -3.71
N PHE A 108 -17.80 -9.73 -4.50
CA PHE A 108 -17.91 -10.34 -5.82
C PHE A 108 -18.47 -11.76 -5.74
N VAL A 109 -17.87 -12.64 -4.94
CA VAL A 109 -18.30 -14.05 -4.83
C VAL A 109 -19.66 -14.18 -4.16
N ARG A 110 -19.95 -13.34 -3.16
CA ARG A 110 -21.29 -13.25 -2.57
C ARG A 110 -22.33 -12.89 -3.62
N ARG A 111 -22.03 -11.92 -4.50
CA ARG A 111 -22.94 -11.52 -5.60
C ARG A 111 -23.16 -12.67 -6.60
N LEU A 112 -22.15 -13.50 -6.86
CA LEU A 112 -22.25 -14.62 -7.78
C LEU A 112 -23.01 -15.83 -7.20
N THR A 113 -22.84 -16.10 -5.91
CA THR A 113 -23.31 -17.36 -5.29
C THR A 113 -24.50 -17.18 -4.35
N GLY A 114 -24.76 -15.96 -3.89
CA GLY A 114 -25.70 -15.66 -2.81
C GLY A 114 -25.24 -16.13 -1.42
N SER A 115 -24.02 -16.68 -1.30
CA SER A 115 -23.51 -17.26 -0.05
C SER A 115 -22.44 -16.39 0.59
N ASP A 116 -22.70 -15.95 1.82
CA ASP A 116 -21.72 -15.21 2.64
C ASP A 116 -20.50 -16.10 2.99
N GLY A 117 -20.72 -17.40 3.21
CA GLY A 117 -19.65 -18.35 3.50
C GLY A 117 -18.70 -18.53 2.32
N ALA A 118 -19.25 -18.69 1.10
CA ALA A 118 -18.44 -18.78 -0.11
C ALA A 118 -17.63 -17.49 -0.33
N GLY A 119 -18.26 -16.33 -0.11
CA GLY A 119 -17.59 -15.03 -0.17
C GLY A 119 -16.44 -14.93 0.84
N LEU A 120 -16.63 -15.37 2.08
CA LEU A 120 -15.62 -15.25 3.13
C LEU A 120 -14.40 -16.13 2.82
N VAL A 121 -14.64 -17.38 2.42
CA VAL A 121 -13.56 -18.31 2.05
C VAL A 121 -12.77 -17.76 0.87
N ALA A 122 -13.44 -17.26 -0.17
CA ALA A 122 -12.76 -16.69 -1.32
C ALA A 122 -11.98 -15.41 -0.97
N GLY A 123 -12.56 -14.53 -0.16
CA GLY A 123 -11.91 -13.30 0.31
C GLY A 123 -10.62 -13.60 1.07
N MET A 124 -10.67 -14.50 2.06
CA MET A 124 -9.49 -14.91 2.82
C MET A 124 -8.44 -15.60 1.95
N ALA A 125 -8.87 -16.47 1.04
CA ALA A 125 -7.96 -17.19 0.14
C ALA A 125 -7.24 -16.25 -0.84
N PHE A 126 -7.92 -15.19 -1.29
CA PHE A 126 -7.33 -14.20 -2.18
C PHE A 126 -6.41 -13.25 -1.43
N GLU A 127 -6.87 -12.61 -0.36
CA GLU A 127 -6.08 -11.59 0.36
C GLU A 127 -4.82 -12.15 1.02
N LEU A 128 -4.83 -13.43 1.39
CA LEU A 128 -3.68 -14.15 1.95
C LEU A 128 -3.00 -15.08 0.94
N GLY A 129 -3.39 -14.98 -0.34
CA GLY A 129 -2.83 -15.79 -1.40
C GLY A 129 -1.35 -15.46 -1.60
N GLY A 130 -0.54 -16.51 -1.83
CA GLY A 130 0.92 -16.39 -1.95
C GLY A 130 1.35 -15.29 -2.94
N PHE A 131 0.65 -15.14 -4.07
CA PHE A 131 0.93 -14.08 -5.05
C PHE A 131 0.87 -12.65 -4.48
N LEU A 132 -0.03 -12.37 -3.54
CA LEU A 132 -0.18 -11.04 -2.93
C LEU A 132 0.71 -10.85 -1.69
N THR A 133 1.14 -11.94 -1.05
CA THR A 133 1.95 -11.89 0.17
C THR A 133 3.43 -12.22 -0.04
N SER A 134 3.80 -12.79 -1.18
CA SER A 134 5.20 -13.11 -1.51
C SER A 134 5.90 -11.85 -2.00
N TYR A 135 6.65 -11.24 -1.09
CA TYR A 135 7.72 -10.29 -1.36
C TYR A 135 9.01 -10.84 -0.76
#